data_AF-A0A376LLI7-F1
#
_entry.id   AF-A0A376LLI7-F1
#
_cell.length_a   1.000
_cell.length_b   1.000
_cell.length_c   1.000
_cell.angle_alpha   90.00
_cell.angle_beta   90.00
_cell.angle_gamma   90.00
#
_symmetry.space_group_name_H-M   'P 1'
#
loop_
_entity.id
_entity.type
_entity.pdbx_description
1 polymer ?
#
loop_
_entity_poly.entity_id
_entity_poly.type
_entity_poly.pdbx_seq_one_letter_code
_entity_poly.pdbx_strand_id
1 'polypeptide(L)'
;MADVYATIAMAKLVKTRQPRLFDYLFTHRNKHKLMALIDVPQMKPLVHVSGMFGAWRGNTSWVAPLAWHPENRNAVIMVDLAGDISPLLELDSDTLRERLYTARADLGDNAAVPVKLVHINKCPVLAQANTLRPEDADRLGINRQHCLDNLKILRENPQVREKVVAIFAEAEPFTPSDNVDAQLYNGFFSDADRAAMKIVLETEPRNLPALDITFVDKRIEKLLFNYRARNFPGTLDYAEQQRWLEHRRQVFTPEFLQGYADELQMLAQQYADDKEKVALLKALWQYAQEIV
;
A
#
# COMPACT_ATOMS: atom_id res chain seq x y z
N MET A 1 0.47 23.70 7.61
CA MET A 1 0.80 23.60 9.06
C MET A 1 -0.38 23.19 9.93
N ALA A 2 -1.65 23.52 9.59
CA ALA A 2 -2.82 23.18 10.40
C ALA A 2 -2.94 21.68 10.72
N ASP A 3 -2.77 20.79 9.74
CA ASP A 3 -2.91 19.35 9.93
C ASP A 3 -1.83 18.74 10.84
N VAL A 4 -0.63 19.32 10.85
CA VAL A 4 0.45 18.91 11.76
C VAL A 4 0.03 19.17 13.21
N TYR A 5 -0.50 20.37 13.49
CA TYR A 5 -0.98 20.70 14.83
C TYR A 5 -2.22 19.89 15.22
N ALA A 6 -3.15 19.65 14.30
CA ALA A 6 -4.31 18.79 14.52
C ALA A 6 -3.86 17.35 14.86
N THR A 7 -2.88 16.81 14.15
CA THR A 7 -2.32 15.47 14.42
C THR A 7 -1.65 15.41 15.79
N ILE A 8 -0.87 16.42 16.16
CA ILE A 8 -0.26 16.53 17.48
C ILE A 8 -1.33 16.60 18.57
N ALA A 9 -2.39 17.40 18.35
CA ALA A 9 -3.50 17.52 19.29
C ALA A 9 -4.24 16.18 19.46
N MET A 10 -4.48 15.45 18.37
CA MET A 10 -5.08 14.12 18.40
C MET A 10 -4.20 13.11 19.16
N ALA A 11 -2.89 13.10 18.92
CA ALA A 11 -1.96 12.25 19.66
C ALA A 11 -1.96 12.58 21.18
N LYS A 12 -1.96 13.87 21.54
CA LYS A 12 -2.08 14.32 22.94
C LYS A 12 -3.40 13.90 23.57
N LEU A 13 -4.51 14.01 22.84
CA LEU A 13 -5.84 13.62 23.31
C LEU A 13 -5.89 12.12 23.63
N VAL A 14 -5.45 11.27 22.70
CA VAL A 14 -5.45 9.80 22.91
C VAL A 14 -4.49 9.43 24.05
N LYS A 15 -3.30 10.02 24.10
CA LYS A 15 -2.34 9.79 25.19
C LYS A 15 -2.90 10.17 26.56
N THR A 16 -3.69 11.25 26.65
CA THR A 16 -4.30 11.70 27.91
C THR A 16 -5.49 10.83 28.31
N ARG A 17 -6.35 10.47 27.36
CA ARG A 17 -7.62 9.76 27.62
C ARG A 17 -7.45 8.24 27.74
N GLN A 18 -6.49 7.67 27.02
CA GLN A 18 -6.24 6.22 26.95
C GLN A 18 -4.72 5.92 26.94
N PRO A 19 -3.98 6.28 28.01
CA PRO A 19 -2.52 6.18 28.04
C PRO A 19 -2.00 4.76 27.83
N ARG A 20 -2.63 3.74 28.45
CA ARG A 20 -2.22 2.34 28.30
C ARG A 20 -2.32 1.84 26.86
N LEU A 21 -3.41 2.18 26.17
CA LEU A 21 -3.60 1.81 24.77
C LEU A 21 -2.60 2.55 23.88
N PHE A 22 -2.39 3.85 24.13
CA PHE A 22 -1.41 4.65 23.39
C PHE A 22 0.00 4.06 23.51
N ASP A 23 0.45 3.77 24.74
CA ASP A 23 1.78 3.21 24.99
C ASP A 23 1.93 1.79 24.43
N TYR A 24 0.87 0.98 24.53
CA TYR A 24 0.82 -0.35 23.93
C TYR A 24 1.02 -0.26 22.41
N LEU A 25 0.22 0.54 21.70
CA LEU A 25 0.30 0.70 20.26
C LEU A 25 1.63 1.31 19.83
N PHE A 26 2.12 2.33 20.54
CA PHE A 26 3.40 2.95 20.25
C PHE A 26 4.55 1.95 20.39
N THR A 27 4.55 1.11 21.44
CA THR A 27 5.54 0.05 21.61
C THR A 27 5.45 -1.00 20.49
N HIS A 28 4.23 -1.38 20.12
CA HIS A 28 3.96 -2.38 19.08
C HIS A 28 4.02 -1.82 17.66
N ARG A 29 4.47 -0.57 17.46
CA ARG A 29 4.88 -0.09 16.11
C ARG A 29 6.10 -0.83 15.57
N ASN A 30 6.90 -1.43 16.46
CA ASN A 30 8.12 -2.14 16.11
C ASN A 30 7.81 -3.56 15.60
N LYS A 31 8.34 -3.91 14.42
CA LYS A 31 8.12 -5.22 13.78
C LYS A 31 8.47 -6.41 14.68
N HIS A 32 9.52 -6.32 15.50
CA HIS A 32 9.92 -7.40 16.41
C HIS A 32 8.97 -7.57 17.59
N LYS A 33 8.37 -6.47 18.07
CA LYS A 33 7.32 -6.54 19.11
C LYS A 33 6.04 -7.17 18.55
N LEU A 34 5.67 -6.88 17.30
CA LEU A 34 4.55 -7.53 16.64
C LEU A 34 4.78 -9.02 16.40
N MET A 35 5.98 -9.42 15.98
CA MET A 35 6.32 -10.84 15.76
C MET A 35 6.12 -11.69 17.01
N ALA A 36 6.35 -11.15 18.21
CA ALA A 36 6.11 -11.87 19.47
C ALA A 36 4.64 -12.21 19.74
N LEU A 37 3.69 -11.54 19.06
CA LEU A 37 2.26 -11.85 19.14
C LEU A 37 1.86 -12.99 18.19
N ILE A 38 2.64 -13.20 17.13
CA ILE A 38 2.29 -14.07 16.01
C ILE A 38 2.79 -15.49 16.30
N ASP A 39 1.87 -16.39 16.61
CA ASP A 39 2.12 -17.83 16.74
C ASP A 39 1.36 -18.57 15.64
N VAL A 40 2.06 -18.75 14.50
CA VAL A 40 1.55 -19.45 13.32
C VAL A 40 1.22 -20.92 13.63
N PRO A 41 2.12 -21.73 14.24
CA PRO A 41 1.82 -23.13 14.53
C PRO A 41 0.53 -23.34 15.34
N GLN A 42 0.30 -22.54 16.38
CA GLN A 42 -0.89 -22.66 17.23
C GLN A 42 -2.13 -21.90 16.70
N MET A 43 -1.99 -21.19 15.56
CA MET A 43 -3.00 -20.25 15.05
C MET A 43 -3.54 -19.35 16.16
N LYS A 44 -2.64 -18.76 16.97
CA LYS A 44 -3.08 -17.99 18.14
C LYS A 44 -3.95 -16.81 17.68
N PRO A 45 -5.21 -16.70 18.12
CA PRO A 45 -6.10 -15.64 17.66
C PRO A 45 -5.64 -14.28 18.20
N LEU A 46 -5.73 -13.27 17.34
CA LEU A 46 -5.35 -11.89 17.63
C LEU A 46 -6.52 -10.95 17.28
N VAL A 47 -6.62 -9.84 18.00
CA VAL A 47 -7.41 -8.69 17.56
C VAL A 47 -6.60 -7.93 16.52
N HIS A 48 -7.24 -7.61 15.39
CA HIS A 48 -6.65 -6.74 14.39
C HIS A 48 -7.58 -5.57 14.08
N VAL A 49 -7.02 -4.35 14.04
CA VAL A 49 -7.74 -3.15 13.61
C VAL A 49 -7.18 -2.68 12.27
N SER A 50 -8.05 -2.54 11.26
CA SER A 50 -7.69 -2.17 9.91
C SER A 50 -8.89 -1.59 9.15
N GLY A 51 -8.66 -0.51 8.41
CA GLY A 51 -9.67 0.10 7.53
C GLY A 51 -10.35 -0.90 6.59
N MET A 52 -9.60 -1.91 6.11
CA MET A 52 -10.08 -2.96 5.20
C MET A 52 -11.27 -3.78 5.75
N PHE A 53 -11.45 -3.81 7.07
CA PHE A 53 -12.56 -4.53 7.67
C PHE A 53 -13.91 -3.79 7.55
N GLY A 54 -13.88 -2.48 7.32
CA GLY A 54 -15.07 -1.63 7.20
C GLY A 54 -15.49 -0.96 8.51
N ALA A 55 -16.02 0.26 8.40
CA ALA A 55 -16.45 1.08 9.53
C ALA A 55 -17.64 0.46 10.29
N TRP A 56 -18.47 -0.35 9.62
CA TRP A 56 -19.65 -0.99 10.20
C TRP A 56 -19.35 -1.94 11.38
N ARG A 57 -18.12 -2.49 11.45
CA ARG A 57 -17.61 -3.28 12.59
C ARG A 57 -16.49 -2.57 13.34
N GLY A 58 -16.48 -1.24 13.32
CA GLY A 58 -15.44 -0.40 13.93
C GLY A 58 -14.02 -0.76 13.47
N ASN A 59 -13.88 -1.13 12.18
CA ASN A 59 -12.60 -1.52 11.58
C ASN A 59 -11.88 -2.66 12.32
N THR A 60 -12.59 -3.52 13.05
CA THR A 60 -12.00 -4.51 13.98
C THR A 60 -12.47 -5.92 13.67
N SER A 61 -11.59 -6.91 13.83
CA SER A 61 -11.96 -8.33 13.84
C SER A 61 -10.99 -9.17 14.68
N TRP A 62 -11.37 -10.42 14.96
CA TRP A 62 -10.41 -11.46 15.32
C TRP A 62 -9.84 -12.11 14.07
N VAL A 63 -8.53 -12.31 14.08
CA VAL A 63 -7.79 -12.97 13.00
C VAL A 63 -6.92 -14.10 13.54
N ALA A 64 -6.64 -15.08 12.70
CA ALA A 64 -5.67 -16.14 13.01
C ALA A 64 -4.55 -16.16 11.96
N PRO A 65 -3.27 -16.30 12.37
CA PRO A 65 -2.16 -16.41 11.44
C PRO A 65 -2.09 -17.83 10.85
N LEU A 66 -2.13 -17.94 9.53
CA LEU A 66 -2.06 -19.23 8.82
C LEU A 66 -0.63 -19.58 8.41
N ALA A 67 0.11 -18.61 7.84
CA ALA A 67 1.48 -18.79 7.39
C ALA A 67 2.19 -17.43 7.19
N TRP A 68 3.52 -17.47 7.11
CA TRP A 68 4.30 -16.35 6.58
C TRP A 68 4.15 -16.30 5.06
N HIS A 69 4.18 -15.10 4.48
CA HIS A 69 4.14 -14.96 3.03
C HIS A 69 5.41 -15.57 2.39
N PRO A 70 5.30 -16.30 1.28
CA PRO A 70 6.43 -17.01 0.67
C PRO A 70 7.57 -16.08 0.23
N GLU A 71 7.24 -14.96 -0.40
CA GLU A 71 8.26 -13.99 -0.88
C GLU A 71 8.48 -12.78 0.05
N ASN A 72 7.41 -12.13 0.51
CA ASN A 72 7.49 -10.93 1.33
C ASN A 72 7.69 -11.25 2.82
N ARG A 73 8.94 -11.20 3.28
CA ARG A 73 9.31 -11.44 4.70
C ARG A 73 8.61 -10.56 5.73
N ASN A 74 8.03 -9.43 5.34
CA ASN A 74 7.31 -8.54 6.25
C ASN A 74 5.79 -8.79 6.22
N ALA A 75 5.29 -9.80 5.50
CA ALA A 75 3.87 -10.10 5.41
C ALA A 75 3.54 -11.45 6.07
N VAL A 76 2.46 -11.47 6.84
CA VAL A 76 1.84 -12.69 7.39
C VAL A 76 0.44 -12.83 6.83
N ILE A 77 0.09 -14.05 6.44
CA ILE A 77 -1.22 -14.42 5.92
C ILE A 77 -2.15 -14.66 7.10
N MET A 78 -3.19 -13.84 7.20
CA MET A 78 -4.18 -13.86 8.27
C MET A 78 -5.54 -14.22 7.71
N VAL A 79 -6.28 -15.07 8.41
CA VAL A 79 -7.70 -15.33 8.12
C VAL A 79 -8.57 -14.49 9.06
N ASP A 80 -9.59 -13.85 8.50
CA ASP A 80 -10.64 -13.14 9.24
C ASP A 80 -11.63 -14.16 9.81
N LEU A 81 -11.57 -14.37 11.13
CA LEU A 81 -12.41 -15.37 11.79
C LEU A 81 -13.89 -14.98 11.81
N ALA A 82 -14.22 -13.71 11.56
CA ALA A 82 -15.60 -13.25 11.43
C ALA A 82 -16.20 -13.54 10.04
N GLY A 83 -15.39 -13.93 9.06
CA GLY A 83 -15.83 -14.25 7.71
C GLY A 83 -16.43 -15.66 7.58
N ASP A 84 -16.91 -15.96 6.38
CA ASP A 84 -17.27 -17.32 5.97
C ASP A 84 -16.01 -18.05 5.46
N ILE A 85 -15.60 -19.11 6.15
CA ILE A 85 -14.40 -19.90 5.81
C ILE A 85 -14.69 -21.04 4.84
N SER A 86 -15.95 -21.29 4.46
CA SER A 86 -16.33 -22.38 3.55
C SER A 86 -15.53 -22.38 2.24
N PRO A 87 -15.27 -21.22 1.58
CA PRO A 87 -14.43 -21.19 0.38
C PRO A 87 -13.04 -21.79 0.59
N LEU A 88 -12.42 -21.58 1.76
CA LEU A 88 -11.08 -22.12 2.06
C LEU A 88 -11.07 -23.64 2.21
N LEU A 89 -12.20 -24.21 2.63
CA LEU A 89 -12.36 -25.65 2.79
C LEU A 89 -12.67 -26.32 1.45
N GLU A 90 -13.56 -25.71 0.67
CA GLU A 90 -14.17 -26.30 -0.54
C GLU A 90 -13.34 -26.11 -1.81
N LEU A 91 -12.78 -24.92 -2.02
CA LEU A 91 -12.14 -24.53 -3.29
C LEU A 91 -10.64 -24.82 -3.30
N ASP A 92 -10.08 -25.00 -4.50
CA ASP A 92 -8.64 -25.09 -4.74
C ASP A 92 -7.95 -23.71 -4.73
N SER A 93 -6.62 -23.69 -4.75
CA SER A 93 -5.82 -22.46 -4.66
C SER A 93 -5.98 -21.52 -5.86
N ASP A 94 -6.21 -22.02 -7.08
CA ASP A 94 -6.33 -21.19 -8.27
C ASP A 94 -7.67 -20.47 -8.26
N THR A 95 -8.75 -21.19 -7.98
CA THR A 95 -10.09 -20.61 -7.82
C THR A 95 -10.14 -19.61 -6.66
N LEU A 96 -9.48 -19.92 -5.53
CA LEU A 96 -9.37 -19.00 -4.41
C LEU A 96 -8.60 -17.72 -4.77
N ARG A 97 -7.54 -17.84 -5.57
CA ARG A 97 -6.72 -16.71 -6.02
C ARG A 97 -7.53 -15.77 -6.91
N GLU A 98 -8.22 -16.30 -7.91
CA GLU A 98 -9.10 -15.52 -8.78
C GLU A 98 -10.13 -14.76 -7.93
N ARG A 99 -10.84 -15.48 -7.05
CA ARG A 99 -11.86 -14.90 -6.17
C ARG A 99 -11.33 -13.87 -5.17
N LEU A 100 -10.07 -13.97 -4.75
CA LEU A 100 -9.42 -13.00 -3.86
C LEU A 100 -9.15 -11.66 -4.57
N TYR A 101 -8.91 -11.69 -5.89
CA TYR A 101 -8.62 -10.49 -6.69
C TYR A 101 -9.85 -9.96 -7.46
N THR A 102 -10.98 -10.67 -7.44
CA THR A 102 -12.25 -10.17 -7.94
C THR A 102 -12.85 -9.12 -6.99
N ALA A 103 -13.27 -7.98 -7.55
CA ALA A 103 -13.93 -6.94 -6.77
C ALA A 103 -15.26 -7.45 -6.19
N ARG A 104 -15.60 -7.00 -4.98
CA ARG A 104 -16.81 -7.48 -4.29
C ARG A 104 -18.10 -7.27 -5.08
N ALA A 105 -18.17 -6.21 -5.89
CA ALA A 105 -19.33 -5.94 -6.75
C ALA A 105 -19.53 -7.01 -7.84
N ASP A 106 -18.44 -7.67 -8.26
CA ASP A 106 -18.43 -8.64 -9.36
C ASP A 106 -18.51 -10.10 -8.84
N LEU A 107 -18.48 -10.30 -7.52
CA LEU A 107 -18.60 -11.63 -6.92
C LEU A 107 -20.04 -12.20 -6.97
N GLY A 108 -21.06 -11.38 -7.16
CA GLY A 108 -22.46 -11.84 -7.09
C GLY A 108 -22.83 -12.39 -5.71
N ASP A 109 -23.44 -13.58 -5.65
CA ASP A 109 -23.87 -14.23 -4.40
C ASP A 109 -22.75 -14.97 -3.66
N ASN A 110 -21.55 -15.01 -4.25
CA ASN A 110 -20.41 -15.72 -3.69
C ASN A 110 -19.79 -14.99 -2.49
N ALA A 111 -19.58 -15.71 -1.39
CA ALA A 111 -18.80 -15.19 -0.26
C ALA A 111 -17.36 -14.84 -0.67
N ALA A 112 -16.83 -13.71 -0.22
CA ALA A 112 -15.44 -13.33 -0.46
C ALA A 112 -14.49 -14.23 0.36
N VAL A 113 -13.27 -14.44 -0.16
CA VAL A 113 -12.25 -15.22 0.56
C VAL A 113 -11.83 -14.45 1.82
N PRO A 114 -11.97 -14.99 3.04
CA PRO A 114 -11.74 -14.24 4.28
C PRO A 114 -10.24 -14.19 4.64
N VAL A 115 -9.37 -13.92 3.67
CA VAL A 115 -7.91 -13.90 3.85
C VAL A 115 -7.38 -12.51 3.57
N LYS A 116 -6.40 -12.08 4.36
CA LYS A 116 -5.68 -10.84 4.14
C LYS A 116 -4.22 -10.95 4.53
N LEU A 117 -3.40 -10.06 3.99
CA LEU A 117 -2.03 -9.85 4.44
C LEU A 117 -1.98 -8.82 5.55
N VAL A 118 -1.18 -9.08 6.58
CA VAL A 118 -0.76 -8.09 7.58
C VAL A 118 0.72 -7.82 7.40
N HIS A 119 1.05 -6.57 7.06
CA HIS A 119 2.43 -6.15 6.86
C HIS A 119 3.04 -5.59 8.15
N ILE A 120 3.93 -6.34 8.80
CA ILE A 120 4.50 -5.99 10.13
C ILE A 120 5.38 -4.73 10.11
N ASN A 121 5.81 -4.27 8.93
CA ASN A 121 6.57 -3.03 8.75
C ASN A 121 5.69 -1.80 8.45
N LYS A 122 4.37 -1.94 8.35
CA LYS A 122 3.41 -0.85 8.11
C LYS A 122 2.60 -0.47 9.36
N CYS A 123 3.18 -0.68 10.55
CA CYS A 123 2.57 -0.40 11.86
C CYS A 123 1.13 -0.95 12.03
N PRO A 124 0.86 -2.23 11.72
CA PRO A 124 -0.48 -2.79 11.87
C PRO A 124 -0.86 -2.88 13.35
N VAL A 125 -2.12 -2.58 13.66
CA VAL A 125 -2.65 -2.73 15.02
C VAL A 125 -2.97 -4.20 15.26
N LEU A 126 -2.15 -4.87 16.07
CA LEU A 126 -2.39 -6.23 16.56
C LEU A 126 -2.40 -6.24 18.09
N ALA A 127 -3.31 -7.02 18.67
CA ALA A 127 -3.32 -7.29 20.10
C ALA A 127 -3.78 -8.73 20.39
N GLN A 128 -3.52 -9.21 21.61
CA GLN A 128 -4.03 -10.52 22.04
C GLN A 128 -5.56 -10.54 22.08
N ALA A 129 -6.17 -11.71 21.84
CA ALA A 129 -7.62 -11.88 21.70
C ALA A 129 -8.46 -11.25 22.84
N ASN A 130 -8.00 -11.35 24.09
CA ASN A 130 -8.69 -10.81 25.28
C ASN A 130 -8.71 -9.27 25.36
N THR A 131 -8.00 -8.57 24.47
CA THR A 131 -8.06 -7.10 24.37
C THR A 131 -9.42 -6.65 23.85
N LEU A 132 -10.07 -7.46 23.00
CA LEU A 132 -11.45 -7.27 22.59
C LEU A 132 -12.36 -8.00 23.59
N ARG A 133 -12.92 -7.22 24.52
CA ARG A 133 -13.80 -7.72 25.58
C ARG A 133 -15.18 -8.07 25.00
N PRO A 134 -15.97 -8.95 25.65
CA PRO A 134 -17.31 -9.30 25.19
C PRO A 134 -18.20 -8.07 24.91
N GLU A 135 -18.20 -7.08 25.81
CA GLU A 135 -18.98 -5.86 25.67
C GLU A 135 -18.54 -4.98 24.48
N ASP A 136 -17.25 -5.01 24.13
CA ASP A 136 -16.73 -4.31 22.95
C ASP A 136 -17.07 -5.06 21.66
N ALA A 137 -17.07 -6.40 21.70
CA ALA A 137 -17.49 -7.21 20.57
C ALA A 137 -18.99 -7.01 20.27
N ASP A 138 -19.83 -7.01 21.30
CA ASP A 138 -21.27 -6.74 21.17
C ASP A 138 -21.53 -5.34 20.62
N ARG A 139 -20.82 -4.32 21.15
CA ARG A 139 -20.88 -2.94 20.66
C ARG A 139 -20.48 -2.81 19.18
N LEU A 140 -19.59 -3.68 18.70
CA LEU A 140 -19.10 -3.68 17.32
C LEU A 140 -19.82 -4.67 16.40
N GLY A 141 -20.79 -5.45 16.91
CA GLY A 141 -21.50 -6.47 16.15
C GLY A 141 -20.62 -7.67 15.75
N ILE A 142 -19.57 -7.98 16.52
CA ILE A 142 -18.64 -9.08 16.24
C ILE A 142 -19.09 -10.34 17.00
N ASN A 143 -19.53 -11.37 16.29
CA ASN A 143 -19.92 -12.64 16.89
C ASN A 143 -18.67 -13.45 17.33
N ARG A 144 -18.40 -13.44 18.64
CA ARG A 144 -17.25 -14.16 19.22
C ARG A 144 -17.37 -15.67 19.10
N GLN A 145 -18.58 -16.23 19.20
CA GLN A 145 -18.78 -17.67 19.11
C GLN A 145 -18.45 -18.17 17.70
N HIS A 146 -18.98 -17.50 16.67
CA HIS A 146 -18.65 -17.77 15.27
C HIS A 146 -17.14 -17.77 15.00
N CYS A 147 -16.42 -16.78 15.54
CA CYS A 147 -14.97 -16.71 15.39
C CYS A 147 -14.24 -17.88 16.07
N LEU A 148 -14.71 -18.34 17.23
CA LEU A 148 -14.13 -19.49 17.94
C LEU A 148 -14.42 -20.80 17.20
N ASP A 149 -15.62 -20.94 16.65
CA ASP A 149 -16.01 -22.11 15.86
C ASP A 149 -15.16 -22.21 14.59
N ASN A 150 -15.01 -21.10 13.85
CA ASN A 150 -14.10 -21.02 12.70
C ASN A 150 -12.66 -21.34 13.06
N LEU A 151 -12.15 -20.82 14.19
CA LEU A 151 -10.79 -21.12 14.65
C LEU A 151 -10.59 -22.62 14.93
N LYS A 152 -11.60 -23.28 15.52
CA LYS A 152 -11.57 -24.72 15.77
C LYS A 152 -11.51 -25.49 14.46
N ILE A 153 -12.39 -25.16 13.50
CA ILE A 153 -12.42 -25.79 12.17
C ILE A 153 -11.07 -25.62 11.47
N LEU A 154 -10.48 -24.43 11.47
CA LEU A 154 -9.18 -24.18 10.84
C LEU A 154 -8.03 -25.00 11.46
N ARG A 155 -8.07 -25.21 12.79
CA ARG A 155 -7.07 -26.04 13.49
C ARG A 155 -7.23 -27.52 13.16
N GLU A 156 -8.45 -27.98 12.94
CA GLU A 156 -8.78 -29.35 12.53
C GLU A 156 -8.48 -29.61 11.04
N ASN A 157 -8.28 -28.55 10.25
CA ASN A 157 -8.09 -28.62 8.80
C ASN A 157 -6.75 -27.98 8.37
N PRO A 158 -5.59 -28.60 8.68
CA PRO A 158 -4.27 -28.04 8.37
C PRO A 158 -4.01 -27.84 6.87
N GLN A 159 -4.70 -28.58 5.99
CA GLN A 159 -4.61 -28.46 4.53
C GLN A 159 -4.98 -27.06 4.02
N VAL A 160 -5.76 -26.28 4.79
CA VAL A 160 -6.07 -24.87 4.45
C VAL A 160 -4.80 -24.02 4.38
N ARG A 161 -3.78 -24.31 5.21
CA ARG A 161 -2.51 -23.57 5.20
C ARG A 161 -1.78 -23.69 3.87
N GLU A 162 -1.73 -24.90 3.32
CA GLU A 162 -1.04 -25.18 2.06
C GLU A 162 -1.71 -24.42 0.91
N LYS A 163 -3.05 -24.45 0.86
CA LYS A 163 -3.84 -23.68 -0.12
C LYS A 163 -3.53 -22.19 -0.06
N VAL A 164 -3.57 -21.59 1.14
CA VAL A 164 -3.35 -20.13 1.24
C VAL A 164 -1.92 -19.72 0.93
N VAL A 165 -0.92 -20.57 1.22
CA VAL A 165 0.47 -20.28 0.83
C VAL A 165 0.59 -20.31 -0.70
N ALA A 166 -0.02 -21.29 -1.38
CA ALA A 166 -0.02 -21.39 -2.83
C ALA A 166 -0.69 -20.19 -3.52
N ILE A 167 -1.77 -19.64 -2.95
CA ILE A 167 -2.42 -18.41 -3.46
C ILE A 167 -1.41 -17.27 -3.63
N PHE A 168 -0.55 -17.05 -2.63
CA PHE A 168 0.42 -15.95 -2.61
C PHE A 168 1.79 -16.30 -3.20
N ALA A 169 2.07 -17.57 -3.49
CA ALA A 169 3.32 -18.00 -4.13
C ALA A 169 3.27 -17.84 -5.65
N GLU A 170 2.10 -18.06 -6.25
CA GLU A 170 1.91 -18.09 -7.70
C GLU A 170 1.04 -16.91 -8.18
N ALA A 171 0.93 -15.85 -7.37
CA ALA A 171 0.22 -14.65 -7.80
C ALA A 171 0.90 -14.10 -9.07
N GLU A 172 0.14 -14.02 -10.17
CA GLU A 172 0.70 -13.54 -11.43
C GLU A 172 1.36 -12.17 -11.22
N PRO A 173 2.62 -12.01 -11.66
CA PRO A 173 3.28 -10.73 -11.55
C PRO A 173 2.51 -9.72 -12.41
N PHE A 174 2.02 -8.66 -11.77
CA PHE A 174 1.55 -7.46 -12.47
C PHE A 174 2.60 -7.08 -13.52
N THR A 175 2.19 -6.90 -14.78
CA THR A 175 3.11 -6.50 -15.85
C THR A 175 3.84 -5.22 -15.43
N PRO A 176 5.16 -5.26 -15.17
CA PRO A 176 5.86 -4.11 -14.64
C PRO A 176 5.77 -2.94 -15.61
N SER A 177 5.45 -1.75 -15.10
CA SER A 177 5.45 -0.53 -15.93
C SER A 177 6.87 -0.23 -16.42
N ASP A 178 7.00 0.17 -17.68
CA ASP A 178 8.27 0.66 -18.24
C ASP A 178 8.67 2.05 -17.72
N ASN A 179 7.74 2.77 -17.10
CA ASN A 179 8.03 4.07 -16.48
C ASN A 179 8.89 3.89 -15.23
N VAL A 180 10.14 4.37 -15.28
CA VAL A 180 11.10 4.24 -14.19
C VAL A 180 10.60 4.83 -12.86
N ASP A 181 9.73 5.85 -12.91
CA ASP A 181 9.16 6.47 -11.71
C ASP A 181 8.24 5.48 -10.93
N ALA A 182 7.68 4.47 -11.62
CA ALA A 182 6.83 3.44 -11.03
C ALA A 182 7.60 2.19 -10.57
N GLN A 183 8.93 2.13 -10.76
CA GLN A 183 9.74 0.93 -10.54
C GLN A 183 10.42 0.87 -9.16
N LEU A 184 9.96 1.67 -8.18
CA LEU A 184 10.52 1.69 -6.82
C LEU A 184 10.54 0.30 -6.17
N TYR A 185 9.51 -0.51 -6.40
CA TYR A 185 9.35 -1.83 -5.80
C TYR A 185 9.92 -2.98 -6.63
N ASN A 186 10.63 -2.71 -7.75
CA ASN A 186 11.28 -3.73 -8.59
C ASN A 186 12.58 -4.29 -7.98
N GLY A 187 12.66 -4.36 -6.65
CA GLY A 187 13.82 -4.84 -5.92
C GLY A 187 14.68 -3.74 -5.30
N PHE A 188 15.47 -4.14 -4.30
CA PHE A 188 16.39 -3.27 -3.59
C PHE A 188 17.69 -3.07 -4.38
N PHE A 189 18.29 -1.88 -4.27
CA PHE A 189 19.60 -1.59 -4.85
C PHE A 189 20.72 -2.29 -4.07
N SER A 190 21.74 -2.74 -4.82
CA SER A 190 22.95 -3.34 -4.26
C SER A 190 23.76 -2.36 -3.41
N ASP A 191 24.63 -2.85 -2.54
CA ASP A 191 25.50 -2.01 -1.71
C ASP A 191 26.42 -1.13 -2.57
N ALA A 192 26.90 -1.68 -3.70
CA ALA A 192 27.70 -0.96 -4.68
C ALA A 192 26.91 0.19 -5.32
N ASP A 193 25.68 -0.08 -5.81
CA ASP A 193 24.83 0.95 -6.40
C ASP A 193 24.45 2.04 -5.40
N ARG A 194 24.21 1.68 -4.12
CA ARG A 194 23.92 2.68 -3.07
C ARG A 194 25.12 3.59 -2.81
N ALA A 195 26.32 3.05 -2.80
CA ALA A 195 27.54 3.85 -2.69
C ALA A 195 27.73 4.75 -3.92
N ALA A 196 27.50 4.21 -5.12
CA ALA A 196 27.58 4.96 -6.37
C ALA A 196 26.56 6.12 -6.43
N MET A 197 25.30 5.89 -6.04
CA MET A 197 24.27 6.93 -5.94
C MET A 197 24.61 8.00 -4.89
N LYS A 198 25.34 7.64 -3.83
CA LYS A 198 25.83 8.62 -2.86
C LYS A 198 26.88 9.56 -3.49
N ILE A 199 27.79 9.02 -4.30
CA ILE A 199 28.76 9.84 -5.06
C ILE A 199 28.03 10.81 -5.99
N VAL A 200 26.99 10.34 -6.70
CA VAL A 200 26.12 11.19 -7.53
C VAL A 200 25.51 12.33 -6.70
N LEU A 201 24.97 12.03 -5.52
CA LEU A 201 24.36 13.03 -4.64
C LEU A 201 25.35 14.09 -4.13
N GLU A 202 26.59 13.69 -3.87
CA GLU A 202 27.66 14.58 -3.38
C GLU A 202 28.38 15.33 -4.52
N THR A 203 28.16 14.92 -5.77
CA THR A 203 28.75 15.55 -6.96
C THR A 203 27.93 16.74 -7.43
N GLU A 204 28.59 17.87 -7.69
CA GLU A 204 27.92 19.05 -8.24
C GLU A 204 27.22 18.75 -9.58
N PRO A 205 26.01 19.28 -9.85
CA PRO A 205 25.24 18.95 -11.05
C PRO A 205 25.99 19.13 -12.38
N ARG A 206 26.85 20.16 -12.47
CA ARG A 206 27.69 20.43 -13.66
C ARG A 206 28.75 19.37 -13.94
N ASN A 207 29.15 18.61 -12.92
CA ASN A 207 30.18 17.57 -13.02
C ASN A 207 29.57 16.17 -13.23
N LEU A 208 28.25 16.02 -13.04
CA LEU A 208 27.55 14.74 -13.24
C LEU A 208 27.75 14.12 -14.63
N PRO A 209 27.75 14.87 -15.75
CA PRO A 209 27.97 14.27 -17.07
C PRO A 209 29.38 13.72 -17.26
N ALA A 210 30.36 14.26 -16.53
CA ALA A 210 31.77 13.85 -16.61
C ALA A 210 32.11 12.70 -15.65
N LEU A 211 31.14 12.27 -14.84
CA LEU A 211 31.32 11.26 -13.82
C LEU A 211 31.21 9.86 -14.44
N ASP A 212 32.34 9.18 -14.57
CA ASP A 212 32.39 7.81 -15.07
C ASP A 212 32.10 6.81 -13.94
N ILE A 213 30.82 6.48 -13.76
CA ILE A 213 30.33 5.51 -12.78
C ILE A 213 29.56 4.42 -13.50
N THR A 214 29.90 3.17 -13.18
CA THR A 214 29.15 2.00 -13.62
C THR A 214 28.07 1.65 -12.61
N PHE A 215 26.83 1.51 -13.08
CA PHE A 215 25.71 1.02 -12.29
C PHE A 215 25.38 -0.42 -12.67
N VAL A 216 25.01 -1.23 -11.68
CA VAL A 216 24.53 -2.60 -11.92
C VAL A 216 23.04 -2.57 -12.23
N ASP A 217 22.28 -1.76 -11.50
CA ASP A 217 20.83 -1.64 -11.69
C ASP A 217 20.47 -0.70 -12.86
N LYS A 218 19.80 -1.25 -13.86
CA LYS A 218 19.39 -0.55 -15.09
C LYS A 218 18.45 0.64 -14.85
N ARG A 219 17.80 0.73 -13.69
CA ARG A 219 16.94 1.86 -13.34
C ARG A 219 17.74 3.13 -13.13
N ILE A 220 18.98 3.03 -12.64
CA ILE A 220 19.74 4.18 -12.14
C ILE A 220 20.08 5.15 -13.27
N GLU A 221 20.45 4.67 -14.46
CA GLU A 221 20.72 5.55 -15.60
C GLU A 221 19.48 6.37 -16.01
N LYS A 222 18.30 5.72 -16.07
CA LYS A 222 17.03 6.39 -16.37
C LYS A 222 16.67 7.39 -15.27
N LEU A 223 16.84 7.01 -14.00
CA LEU A 223 16.62 7.89 -12.84
C LEU A 223 17.55 9.12 -12.89
N LEU A 224 18.83 8.93 -13.20
CA LEU A 224 19.83 9.99 -13.25
C LEU A 224 19.54 10.99 -14.37
N PHE A 225 19.16 10.51 -15.56
CA PHE A 225 18.74 11.37 -16.66
C PHE A 225 17.52 12.21 -16.27
N ASN A 226 16.46 11.58 -15.74
CA ASN A 226 15.25 12.28 -15.30
C ASN A 226 15.54 13.27 -14.15
N TYR A 227 16.42 12.90 -13.21
CA TYR A 227 16.84 13.76 -12.11
C TYR A 227 17.53 15.03 -12.63
N ARG A 228 18.51 14.89 -13.54
CA ARG A 228 19.18 16.04 -14.15
C ARG A 228 18.23 16.88 -14.98
N ALA A 229 17.40 16.26 -15.83
CA ALA A 229 16.51 16.98 -16.72
C ALA A 229 15.42 17.77 -15.99
N ARG A 230 14.89 17.23 -14.89
CA ARG A 230 13.86 17.89 -14.07
C ARG A 230 14.42 18.99 -13.17
N ASN A 231 15.59 18.78 -12.55
CA ASN A 231 16.11 19.67 -11.51
C ASN A 231 17.18 20.65 -12.01
N PHE A 232 17.96 20.26 -13.03
CA PHE A 232 19.09 21.02 -13.55
C PHE A 232 19.09 21.05 -15.08
N PRO A 233 17.99 21.51 -15.74
CA PRO A 233 17.86 21.44 -17.20
C PRO A 233 18.99 22.17 -17.95
N GLY A 234 19.58 23.22 -17.35
CA GLY A 234 20.73 23.93 -17.91
C GLY A 234 22.04 23.13 -17.95
N THR A 235 22.08 21.92 -17.36
CA THR A 235 23.23 21.00 -17.42
C THR A 235 23.11 19.97 -18.54
N LEU A 236 22.00 19.97 -19.28
CA LEU A 236 21.78 19.05 -20.39
C LEU A 236 22.48 19.55 -21.65
N ASP A 237 23.18 18.65 -22.35
CA ASP A 237 23.64 18.94 -23.70
C ASP A 237 22.49 18.96 -24.72
N TYR A 238 22.77 19.31 -25.98
CA TYR A 238 21.75 19.41 -27.01
C TYR A 238 21.01 18.07 -27.27
N ALA A 239 21.73 16.95 -27.30
CA ALA A 239 21.12 15.64 -27.54
C ALA A 239 20.21 15.23 -26.36
N GLU A 240 20.65 15.51 -25.14
CA GLU A 240 19.87 15.30 -23.92
C GLU A 240 18.63 16.18 -23.88
N GLN A 241 18.72 17.44 -24.31
CA GLN A 241 17.57 18.35 -24.44
C GLN A 241 16.54 17.83 -25.45
N GLN A 242 16.98 17.35 -26.62
CA GLN A 242 16.08 16.75 -27.62
C GLN A 242 15.42 15.47 -27.11
N ARG A 243 16.18 14.61 -26.41
CA ARG A 243 15.64 13.43 -25.74
C ARG A 243 14.59 13.79 -24.70
N TRP A 244 14.83 14.83 -23.91
CA TRP A 244 13.87 15.30 -22.91
C TRP A 244 12.62 15.94 -23.53
N LEU A 245 12.78 16.66 -24.64
CA LEU A 245 11.65 17.19 -25.41
C LEU A 245 10.77 16.08 -25.96
N GLU A 246 11.38 15.01 -26.50
CA GLU A 246 10.64 13.84 -26.97
C GLU A 246 9.92 13.13 -25.82
N HIS A 247 10.57 12.97 -24.66
CA HIS A 247 9.91 12.46 -23.46
C HIS A 247 8.68 13.30 -23.07
N ARG A 248 8.79 14.64 -23.08
CA ARG A 248 7.66 15.54 -22.80
C ARG A 248 6.53 15.38 -23.82
N ARG A 249 6.84 15.23 -25.12
CA ARG A 249 5.83 15.00 -26.18
C ARG A 249 5.07 13.69 -25.99
N GLN A 250 5.73 12.65 -25.50
CA GLN A 250 5.10 11.37 -25.18
C GLN A 250 4.19 11.44 -23.95
N VAL A 251 4.43 12.40 -23.05
CA VAL A 251 3.53 12.66 -21.91
C VAL A 251 2.35 13.54 -22.34
N PHE A 252 2.62 14.64 -23.05
CA PHE A 252 1.60 15.60 -23.50
C PHE A 252 1.08 15.26 -24.90
N THR A 253 0.56 14.05 -25.07
CA THR A 253 -0.10 13.67 -26.33
C THR A 253 -1.40 14.46 -26.50
N PRO A 254 -1.89 14.65 -27.74
CA PRO A 254 -3.17 15.32 -27.98
C PRO A 254 -4.33 14.71 -27.19
N GLU A 255 -4.36 13.38 -27.04
CA GLU A 255 -5.39 12.67 -26.30
C GLU A 255 -5.33 12.95 -24.80
N PHE A 256 -4.12 13.00 -24.22
CA PHE A 256 -3.95 13.37 -22.82
C PHE A 256 -4.38 14.81 -22.56
N LEU A 257 -3.95 15.75 -23.41
CA LEU A 257 -4.29 17.17 -23.28
C LEU A 257 -5.78 17.42 -23.46
N GLN A 258 -6.44 16.71 -24.39
CA GLN A 258 -7.88 16.79 -24.57
C GLN A 258 -8.62 16.26 -23.33
N GLY A 259 -8.22 15.09 -22.82
CA GLY A 259 -8.82 14.55 -21.59
C GLY A 259 -8.65 15.48 -20.39
N TYR A 260 -7.48 16.10 -20.24
CA TYR A 260 -7.23 17.11 -19.21
C TYR A 260 -8.12 18.36 -19.38
N ALA A 261 -8.30 18.83 -20.62
CA ALA A 261 -9.18 19.95 -20.93
C ALA A 261 -10.65 19.64 -20.60
N ASP A 262 -11.12 18.45 -20.99
CA ASP A 262 -12.48 17.98 -20.74
C ASP A 262 -12.75 17.84 -19.24
N GLU A 263 -11.78 17.32 -18.47
CA GLU A 263 -11.86 17.23 -17.02
C GLU A 263 -11.98 18.62 -16.36
N LEU A 264 -11.13 19.57 -16.76
CA LEU A 264 -11.22 20.95 -16.26
C LEU A 264 -12.55 21.62 -16.60
N GLN A 265 -13.07 21.41 -17.82
CA GLN A 265 -14.35 21.95 -18.24
C GLN A 265 -15.51 21.34 -17.45
N MET A 266 -15.51 20.02 -17.25
CA MET A 266 -16.50 19.31 -16.44
C MET A 266 -16.50 19.84 -15.00
N LEU A 267 -15.31 19.96 -14.39
CA LEU A 267 -15.18 20.46 -13.02
C LEU A 267 -15.59 21.94 -12.90
N ALA A 268 -15.32 22.76 -13.91
CA ALA A 268 -15.73 24.16 -13.92
C ALA A 268 -17.25 24.31 -13.97
N GLN A 269 -17.96 23.41 -14.67
CA GLN A 269 -19.42 23.37 -14.65
C GLN A 269 -19.95 22.88 -13.31
N GLN A 270 -19.36 21.81 -12.76
CA GLN A 270 -19.76 21.23 -11.47
C GLN A 270 -19.59 22.22 -10.31
N TYR A 271 -18.53 23.02 -10.33
CA TYR A 271 -18.19 23.96 -9.27
C TYR A 271 -18.42 25.43 -9.68
N ALA A 272 -19.33 25.70 -10.62
CA ALA A 272 -19.53 27.04 -11.18
C ALA A 272 -19.83 28.13 -10.12
N ASP A 273 -20.52 27.75 -9.04
CA ASP A 273 -20.88 28.66 -7.95
C ASP A 273 -19.74 28.88 -6.93
N ASP A 274 -18.70 28.04 -6.96
CA ASP A 274 -17.53 28.16 -6.09
C ASP A 274 -16.42 28.95 -6.80
N LYS A 275 -16.42 30.26 -6.54
CA LYS A 275 -15.47 31.19 -7.16
C LYS A 275 -14.00 30.84 -6.91
N GLU A 276 -13.68 30.26 -5.74
CA GLU A 276 -12.30 29.87 -5.41
C GLU A 276 -11.87 28.67 -6.24
N LYS A 277 -12.73 27.63 -6.33
CA LYS A 277 -12.47 26.46 -7.18
C LYS A 277 -12.36 26.85 -8.66
N VAL A 278 -13.24 27.71 -9.15
CA VAL A 278 -13.19 28.20 -10.53
C VAL A 278 -11.88 28.98 -10.80
N ALA A 279 -11.41 29.78 -9.85
CA ALA A 279 -10.13 30.48 -9.99
C ALA A 279 -8.94 29.50 -10.07
N LEU A 280 -8.95 28.43 -9.27
CA LEU A 280 -7.95 27.37 -9.33
C LEU A 280 -7.98 26.62 -10.68
N LEU A 281 -9.16 26.27 -11.18
CA LEU A 281 -9.31 25.59 -12.48
C LEU A 281 -8.79 26.47 -13.64
N LYS A 282 -9.04 27.78 -13.60
CA LYS A 282 -8.45 28.73 -14.57
C LYS A 282 -6.93 28.77 -14.48
N ALA A 283 -6.37 28.76 -13.27
CA ALA A 283 -4.92 28.72 -13.08
C ALA A 283 -4.31 27.42 -13.61
N LEU A 284 -4.98 26.28 -13.42
CA LEU A 284 -4.54 24.99 -14.00
C LEU A 284 -4.53 25.04 -15.53
N TRP A 285 -5.56 25.62 -16.14
CA TRP A 285 -5.59 25.81 -17.60
C TRP A 285 -4.45 26.72 -18.09
N GLN A 286 -4.22 27.85 -17.41
CA GLN A 286 -3.13 28.77 -17.75
C GLN A 286 -1.76 28.07 -17.66
N TYR A 287 -1.54 27.29 -16.60
CA TYR A 287 -0.30 26.53 -16.44
C TYR A 287 -0.14 25.46 -17.53
N ALA A 288 -1.22 24.77 -17.92
CA ALA A 288 -1.19 23.82 -19.03
C ALA A 288 -0.81 24.49 -20.37
N GLN A 289 -1.24 25.73 -20.61
CA GLN A 289 -0.84 26.49 -21.80
C GLN A 289 0.65 26.90 -21.79
N GLU A 290 1.22 27.14 -20.60
CA GLU A 290 2.62 27.53 -20.46
C GLU A 290 3.58 26.33 -20.51
N ILE A 291 3.18 25.18 -19.95
CA ILE A 291 4.05 24.02 -19.78
C ILE A 291 4.18 23.13 -21.03
N VAL A 292 3.31 23.28 -22.03
CA VAL A 292 3.33 22.47 -23.26
C VAL A 292 4.32 23.04 -24.27
#